data_AF-A0AA85A3S1-F1
#
_entry.id   AF-A0AA85A3S1-F1
#
_cell.length_a   1.000
_cell.length_b   1.000
_cell.length_c   1.000
_cell.angle_alpha   90.00
_cell.angle_beta   90.00
_cell.angle_gamma   90.00
#
_symmetry.space_group_name_H-M   'P 1'
#
loop_
_entity.id
_entity.type
_entity.pdbx_description
1 polymer ?
#
loop_
_entity_poly.entity_id
_entity_poly.type
_entity_poly.pdbx_seq_one_letter_code
_entity_poly.pdbx_strand_id
1 'polypeptide(L)'
;MLFFEKNIKFESRQIFVNLVENFVLIIMNHLKLVVVGPNKCGKSYICNYLSETVEQVTGGYHPTSGVRILEYEQKVKIKGKISKVEVELWDASGDKKYETCWPAIFKGSNGIVFVYNPDNPNHVNDLQNWWVFLTATFCRYRAVPPSLGLSEQQMCIICHKKPDTSFRDPVSLPDDLHKILHLFSNIPKDGERLKEKFGKFVSHVAWGRVEASEQEELQIMNS
;
A
#
# COMPACT_ATOMS: atom_id res chain seq x y z
N MET A 1 50.32 -5.94 -20.16
CA MET A 1 49.36 -7.04 -19.91
C MET A 1 48.63 -6.86 -18.57
N LEU A 2 49.33 -6.82 -17.43
CA LEU A 2 48.73 -6.63 -16.09
C LEU A 2 47.87 -5.37 -15.89
N PHE A 3 48.22 -4.24 -16.52
CA PHE A 3 47.44 -2.99 -16.42
C PHE A 3 46.09 -3.08 -17.13
N PHE A 4 46.05 -3.79 -18.26
CA PHE A 4 44.86 -3.98 -19.08
C PHE A 4 43.86 -4.93 -18.41
N GLU A 5 44.36 -6.04 -17.82
CA GLU A 5 43.53 -6.96 -17.05
C GLU A 5 42.95 -6.35 -15.78
N LYS A 6 43.69 -5.46 -15.10
CA LYS A 6 43.18 -4.70 -13.96
C LYS A 6 42.04 -3.75 -14.36
N ASN A 7 42.18 -3.04 -15.48
CA ASN A 7 41.14 -2.16 -15.99
C ASN A 7 39.87 -2.94 -16.38
N ILE A 8 40.00 -4.06 -17.09
CA ILE A 8 38.86 -4.91 -17.46
C ILE A 8 38.15 -5.45 -16.21
N LYS A 9 38.88 -5.91 -15.18
CA LYS A 9 38.29 -6.35 -13.90
C LYS A 9 37.60 -5.22 -13.14
N PHE A 10 38.13 -4.00 -13.19
CA PHE A 10 37.53 -2.83 -12.55
C PHE A 10 36.23 -2.40 -13.26
N GLU A 11 36.24 -2.32 -14.59
CA GLU A 11 35.05 -2.03 -15.41
C GLU A 11 33.97 -3.10 -15.21
N SER A 12 34.35 -4.38 -15.20
CA SER A 12 33.43 -5.49 -14.96
C SER A 12 32.80 -5.42 -13.58
N ARG A 13 33.57 -5.04 -12.55
CA ARG A 13 33.04 -4.81 -11.19
C ARG A 13 32.08 -3.62 -11.16
N GLN A 14 32.42 -2.51 -11.80
CA GLN A 14 31.54 -1.33 -11.82
C GLN A 14 30.24 -1.60 -12.59
N ILE A 15 30.31 -2.33 -13.71
CA ILE A 15 29.13 -2.77 -14.45
C ILE A 15 28.27 -3.70 -13.59
N PHE A 16 28.89 -4.65 -12.88
CA PHE A 16 28.16 -5.55 -11.98
C PHE A 16 27.51 -4.78 -10.82
N VAL A 17 28.22 -3.85 -10.18
CA VAL A 17 27.67 -2.97 -9.13
C VAL A 17 26.49 -2.17 -9.67
N ASN A 18 26.64 -1.53 -10.83
CA ASN A 18 25.54 -0.78 -11.47
C ASN A 18 24.36 -1.68 -11.85
N LEU A 19 24.60 -2.93 -12.27
CA LEU A 19 23.55 -3.88 -12.61
C LEU A 19 22.80 -4.36 -11.36
N VAL A 20 23.52 -4.62 -10.26
CA VAL A 20 22.94 -4.97 -8.96
C VAL A 20 22.17 -3.78 -8.40
N GLU A 21 22.73 -2.58 -8.40
CA GLU A 21 22.03 -1.35 -7.99
C GLU A 21 20.78 -1.12 -8.82
N ASN A 22 20.84 -1.26 -10.15
CA ASN A 22 19.66 -1.13 -11.01
C ASN A 22 18.64 -2.24 -10.76
N PHE A 23 19.07 -3.48 -10.52
CA PHE A 23 18.17 -4.60 -10.25
C PHE A 23 17.48 -4.45 -8.88
N VAL A 24 18.23 -4.03 -7.86
CA VAL A 24 17.72 -3.67 -6.54
C VAL A 24 16.75 -2.49 -6.67
N LEU A 25 17.09 -1.45 -7.44
CA LEU A 25 16.20 -0.33 -7.74
C LEU A 25 14.92 -0.78 -8.45
N ILE A 26 15.01 -1.72 -9.40
CA ILE A 26 13.86 -2.31 -10.11
C ILE A 26 12.96 -3.07 -9.13
N ILE A 27 13.52 -3.88 -8.22
CA ILE A 27 12.74 -4.56 -7.17
C ILE A 27 12.13 -3.57 -6.18
N MET A 28 12.81 -2.45 -5.88
CA MET A 28 12.35 -1.39 -4.99
C MET A 28 11.29 -0.47 -5.61
N ASN A 29 11.13 -0.48 -6.93
CA ASN A 29 10.15 0.34 -7.63
C ASN A 29 8.73 -0.22 -7.56
N HIS A 30 8.55 -1.45 -7.08
CA HIS A 30 7.23 -2.08 -7.00
C HIS A 30 6.65 -1.98 -5.58
N LEU A 31 5.43 -1.48 -5.44
CA LEU A 31 4.75 -1.33 -4.16
C LEU A 31 3.39 -2.05 -4.14
N LYS A 32 3.31 -3.09 -3.33
CA LYS A 32 2.06 -3.77 -3.01
C LYS A 32 1.32 -3.07 -1.88
N LEU A 33 0.18 -2.47 -2.18
CA LEU A 33 -0.74 -1.87 -1.21
C LEU A 33 -2.02 -2.70 -1.13
N VAL A 34 -2.31 -3.25 0.05
CA VAL A 34 -3.53 -4.06 0.26
C VAL A 34 -4.66 -3.18 0.75
N VAL A 35 -5.78 -3.17 0.02
CA VAL A 35 -6.95 -2.35 0.33
C VAL A 35 -8.01 -3.21 1.01
N VAL A 36 -8.35 -2.88 2.25
CA VAL A 36 -9.22 -3.68 3.13
C VAL A 36 -10.33 -2.85 3.75
N GLY A 37 -11.35 -3.54 4.24
CA GLY A 37 -12.49 -2.90 4.90
C GLY A 37 -13.82 -3.55 4.54
N PRO A 38 -14.93 -3.03 5.08
CA PRO A 38 -16.24 -3.69 5.01
C PRO A 38 -16.78 -3.79 3.58
N ASN A 39 -17.78 -4.64 3.39
CA ASN A 39 -18.51 -4.69 2.13
C ASN A 39 -19.19 -3.34 1.85
N LYS A 40 -19.25 -2.95 0.57
CA LYS A 40 -19.89 -1.71 0.11
C LYS A 40 -19.29 -0.41 0.68
N CYS A 41 -18.09 -0.42 1.28
CA CYS A 41 -17.45 0.81 1.78
C CYS A 41 -16.77 1.67 0.70
N GLY A 42 -16.61 1.18 -0.53
CA GLY A 42 -16.07 1.95 -1.66
C GLY A 42 -14.66 1.56 -2.13
N LYS A 43 -14.08 0.46 -1.63
CA LYS A 43 -12.72 -0.01 -1.99
C LYS A 43 -12.49 -0.03 -3.50
N SER A 44 -13.26 -0.83 -4.24
CA SER A 44 -13.13 -0.95 -5.69
C SER A 44 -13.32 0.38 -6.42
N TYR A 45 -14.21 1.25 -5.93
CA TYR A 45 -14.43 2.57 -6.53
C TYR A 45 -13.20 3.49 -6.34
N ILE A 46 -12.59 3.47 -5.15
CA ILE A 46 -11.34 4.18 -4.88
C ILE A 46 -10.19 3.60 -5.69
N CYS A 47 -10.04 2.27 -5.75
CA CYS A 47 -8.97 1.62 -6.49
C CYS A 47 -9.06 1.93 -7.99
N ASN A 48 -10.25 1.87 -8.58
CA ASN A 48 -10.47 2.24 -9.99
C ASN A 48 -10.10 3.71 -10.23
N TYR A 49 -10.52 4.62 -9.33
CA TYR A 49 -10.22 6.04 -9.47
C TYR A 49 -8.73 6.37 -9.34
N LEU A 50 -8.04 5.75 -8.37
CA LEU A 50 -6.60 5.97 -8.15
C LEU A 50 -5.74 5.39 -9.28
N SER A 51 -6.11 4.22 -9.80
CA SER A 51 -5.41 3.56 -10.91
C SER A 51 -5.80 4.09 -12.29
N GLU A 52 -6.76 5.03 -12.35
CA GLU A 52 -7.34 5.53 -13.61
C GLU A 52 -7.94 4.42 -14.49
N THR A 53 -8.32 3.29 -13.86
CA THR A 53 -8.94 2.17 -14.55
C THR A 53 -10.37 2.54 -14.92
N VAL A 54 -10.62 2.65 -16.22
CA VAL A 54 -11.94 2.90 -16.82
C VAL A 54 -12.74 1.59 -16.87
N GLU A 55 -12.93 0.93 -15.73
CA GLU A 55 -14.00 -0.07 -15.66
C GLU A 55 -15.31 0.71 -15.70
N GLN A 56 -16.02 0.57 -16.82
CA GLN A 56 -17.34 1.15 -17.01
C GLN A 56 -18.20 0.83 -15.80
N VAL A 57 -18.61 1.87 -15.06
CA VAL A 57 -19.61 1.80 -14.00
C VAL A 57 -20.99 1.60 -14.66
N THR A 58 -21.12 0.55 -15.46
CA THR A 58 -22.38 0.15 -16.07
C THR A 58 -23.04 -0.84 -15.14
N GLY A 59 -23.91 -0.33 -14.26
CA GLY A 59 -24.92 -1.14 -13.58
C GLY A 59 -24.57 -1.62 -12.17
N GLY A 60 -24.75 -0.75 -11.18
CA GLY A 60 -24.95 -1.19 -9.79
C GLY A 60 -23.71 -1.73 -9.06
N TYR A 61 -23.95 -2.29 -7.86
CA TYR A 61 -22.89 -2.81 -7.00
C TYR A 61 -22.61 -4.28 -7.28
N HIS A 62 -21.36 -4.60 -7.59
CA HIS A 62 -20.85 -5.97 -7.69
C HIS A 62 -19.83 -6.23 -6.57
N PRO A 63 -20.05 -7.24 -5.69
CA PRO A 63 -19.07 -7.61 -4.68
C PRO A 63 -17.76 -8.10 -5.31
N THR A 64 -16.63 -7.63 -4.80
CA THR A 64 -15.31 -8.16 -5.14
C THR A 64 -15.23 -9.63 -4.73
N SER A 65 -14.85 -10.50 -5.68
CA SER A 65 -14.64 -11.93 -5.42
C SER A 65 -13.17 -12.19 -5.12
N GLY A 66 -12.86 -12.56 -3.87
CA GLY A 66 -11.49 -12.81 -3.43
C GLY A 66 -10.66 -11.53 -3.39
N VAL A 67 -9.86 -11.28 -4.41
CA VAL A 67 -9.00 -10.11 -4.56
C VAL A 67 -8.89 -9.72 -6.04
N ARG A 68 -8.79 -8.42 -6.30
CA ARG A 68 -8.46 -7.85 -7.61
C ARG A 68 -7.17 -7.04 -7.50
N ILE A 69 -6.31 -7.10 -8.51
CA ILE A 69 -5.06 -6.35 -8.55
C ILE A 69 -5.20 -5.29 -9.64
N LEU A 70 -4.93 -4.03 -9.28
CA LEU A 70 -4.90 -2.91 -10.20
C LEU A 70 -3.52 -2.29 -10.13
N GLU A 71 -2.87 -2.14 -11.28
CA GLU A 71 -1.52 -1.60 -11.40
C GLU A 71 -1.57 -0.19 -11.97
N TYR A 72 -0.75 0.70 -11.41
CA TYR A 72 -0.54 2.04 -11.97
C TYR A 72 0.83 2.59 -11.62
N GLU A 73 1.33 3.53 -12.43
CA GLU A 73 2.58 4.25 -12.13
C GLU A 73 2.30 5.50 -11.28
N GLN A 74 3.05 5.64 -10.18
CA GLN A 74 3.07 6.86 -9.37
C GLN A 74 4.45 7.51 -9.44
N LYS A 75 4.50 8.80 -9.75
CA LYS A 75 5.71 9.60 -9.54
C LYS A 75 5.81 9.97 -8.07
N VAL A 76 6.94 9.64 -7.45
CA VAL A 76 7.24 9.92 -6.04
C VAL A 76 8.59 10.62 -5.93
N LYS A 77 8.79 11.39 -4.85
CA LYS A 77 10.07 12.03 -4.57
C LYS A 77 10.79 11.25 -3.47
N ILE A 78 11.87 10.56 -3.83
CA ILE A 78 12.71 9.78 -2.91
C ILE A 78 14.11 10.40 -2.91
N LYS A 79 14.63 10.76 -1.74
CA LYS A 79 15.95 11.40 -1.52
C LYS A 79 16.22 12.58 -2.45
N GLY A 80 15.20 13.41 -2.68
CA GLY A 80 15.30 14.57 -3.57
C GLY A 80 15.16 14.25 -5.06
N LYS A 81 15.25 12.98 -5.46
CA LYS A 81 15.09 12.51 -6.85
C LYS A 81 13.64 12.15 -7.13
N ILE A 82 13.19 12.42 -8.34
CA ILE A 82 11.88 11.97 -8.82
C ILE A 82 12.07 10.55 -9.35
N SER A 83 11.38 9.61 -8.72
CA SER A 83 11.34 8.20 -9.13
C SER A 83 9.93 7.84 -9.59
N LYS A 84 9.84 6.88 -10.51
CA LYS A 84 8.58 6.22 -10.83
C LYS A 84 8.51 4.94 -10.01
N VAL A 85 7.39 4.75 -9.30
CA VAL A 85 7.08 3.49 -8.64
C VAL A 85 5.83 2.89 -9.28
N GLU A 86 5.88 1.59 -9.52
CA GLU A 86 4.75 0.76 -9.91
C GLU A 86 3.98 0.38 -8.65
N VAL A 87 2.70 0.72 -8.59
CA VAL A 87 1.85 0.45 -7.44
C VAL A 87 0.81 -0.59 -7.81
N GLU A 88 0.77 -1.68 -7.06
CA GLU A 88 -0.30 -2.66 -7.08
C GLU A 88 -1.30 -2.38 -5.96
N LEU A 89 -2.53 -2.04 -6.32
CA LEU A 89 -3.67 -1.99 -5.41
C LEU A 89 -4.34 -3.37 -5.37
N TRP A 90 -4.16 -4.07 -4.27
CA TRP A 90 -4.83 -5.34 -4.00
C TRP A 90 -6.19 -5.05 -3.34
N ASP A 91 -7.23 -4.83 -4.16
CA ASP A 91 -8.63 -4.66 -3.73
C ASP A 91 -9.17 -5.99 -3.18
N ALA A 92 -9.11 -6.16 -1.86
CA ALA A 92 -9.54 -7.37 -1.18
C ALA A 92 -11.05 -7.36 -0.91
N SER A 93 -11.69 -8.52 -1.01
CA SER A 93 -13.10 -8.66 -0.63
C SER A 93 -13.30 -8.41 0.88
N GLY A 94 -14.38 -7.71 1.22
CA GLY A 94 -14.80 -7.50 2.60
C GLY A 94 -15.62 -8.66 3.19
N ASP A 95 -15.88 -9.70 2.39
CA ASP A 95 -16.72 -10.84 2.76
C ASP A 95 -15.89 -11.89 3.53
N LYS A 96 -16.38 -12.26 4.72
CA LYS A 96 -15.72 -13.24 5.61
C LYS A 96 -15.55 -14.61 4.99
N LYS A 97 -16.30 -14.96 3.95
CA LYS A 97 -16.07 -16.22 3.22
C LYS A 97 -14.67 -16.33 2.60
N TYR A 98 -13.99 -15.19 2.39
CA TYR A 98 -12.62 -15.13 1.89
C TYR A 98 -11.56 -14.94 2.99
N GLU A 99 -11.96 -14.99 4.27
CA GLU A 99 -11.07 -14.75 5.42
C GLU A 99 -9.87 -15.69 5.45
N THR A 100 -10.05 -16.94 5.00
CA THR A 100 -8.97 -17.93 4.89
C THR A 100 -7.91 -17.55 3.85
N CYS A 101 -8.23 -16.73 2.86
CA CYS A 101 -7.30 -16.26 1.83
C CYS A 101 -6.53 -15.01 2.25
N TRP A 102 -7.01 -14.26 3.26
CA TRP A 102 -6.41 -12.99 3.67
C TRP A 102 -4.93 -13.09 4.07
N PRO A 103 -4.45 -14.12 4.79
CA PRO A 103 -3.02 -14.26 5.10
C PRO A 103 -2.14 -14.29 3.85
N ALA A 104 -2.58 -14.95 2.78
CA ALA A 104 -1.85 -14.99 1.51
C ALA A 104 -1.88 -13.63 0.80
N ILE A 105 -3.00 -12.91 0.88
CA ILE A 105 -3.15 -11.56 0.33
C ILE A 105 -2.21 -10.57 1.04
N PHE A 106 -2.06 -10.66 2.35
CA PHE A 106 -1.18 -9.76 3.13
C PHE A 106 0.30 -10.07 3.00
N LYS A 107 0.68 -11.29 2.59
CA LYS A 107 2.08 -11.66 2.44
C LYS A 107 2.78 -10.70 1.46
N GLY A 108 3.87 -10.09 1.92
CA GLY A 108 4.70 -9.17 1.15
C GLY A 108 4.07 -7.80 0.90
N SER A 109 3.00 -7.43 1.62
CA SER A 109 2.43 -6.08 1.52
C SER A 109 3.45 -5.03 1.98
N ASN A 110 3.59 -3.94 1.21
CA ASN A 110 4.39 -2.78 1.59
C ASN A 110 3.59 -1.74 2.37
N GLY A 111 2.26 -1.77 2.24
CA GLY A 111 1.36 -0.94 3.03
C GLY A 111 -0.07 -1.45 3.03
N ILE A 112 -0.86 -0.97 4.00
CA ILE A 112 -2.26 -1.31 4.17
C ILE A 112 -3.12 -0.05 4.06
N VAL A 113 -4.17 -0.13 3.25
CA VAL A 113 -5.16 0.93 3.08
C VAL A 113 -6.48 0.43 3.62
N PHE A 114 -6.89 0.97 4.76
CA PHE A 114 -8.19 0.70 5.33
C PHE A 114 -9.24 1.63 4.70
N VAL A 115 -10.42 1.12 4.39
CA VAL A 115 -11.51 1.93 3.83
C VAL A 115 -12.78 1.67 4.61
N TYR A 116 -13.45 2.74 5.04
CA TYR A 116 -14.77 2.65 5.64
C TYR A 116 -15.70 3.73 5.08
N ASN A 117 -17.00 3.53 5.28
CA ASN A 117 -18.02 4.51 4.90
C ASN A 117 -18.61 5.07 6.19
N PRO A 118 -18.45 6.38 6.50
CA PRO A 118 -18.94 6.96 7.74
C PRO A 118 -20.48 6.93 7.85
N ASP A 119 -21.19 6.81 6.73
CA ASP A 119 -22.65 6.74 6.74
C ASP A 119 -23.19 5.42 7.30
N ASN A 120 -22.36 4.37 7.34
CA ASN A 120 -22.69 3.10 7.97
C ASN A 120 -21.98 2.98 9.34
N PRO A 121 -22.71 3.12 10.47
CA PRO A 121 -22.09 3.09 11.79
C PRO A 121 -21.40 1.75 12.10
N ASN A 122 -21.86 0.64 11.50
CA ASN A 122 -21.24 -0.67 11.70
C ASN A 122 -19.83 -0.76 11.10
N HIS A 123 -19.51 0.07 10.10
CA HIS A 123 -18.21 0.01 9.43
C HIS A 123 -17.06 0.41 10.35
N VAL A 124 -17.30 1.19 11.41
CA VAL A 124 -16.27 1.53 12.41
C VAL A 124 -15.87 0.30 13.21
N ASN A 125 -16.87 -0.47 13.68
CA ASN A 125 -16.63 -1.72 14.38
C ASN A 125 -15.97 -2.76 13.46
N ASP A 126 -16.42 -2.84 12.21
CA ASP A 126 -15.80 -3.72 11.23
C ASP A 126 -14.34 -3.33 10.94
N LEU A 127 -14.05 -2.03 10.88
CA LEU A 127 -12.69 -1.52 10.72
C LEU A 127 -11.79 -1.92 11.90
N GLN A 128 -12.31 -1.85 13.12
CA GLN A 128 -11.61 -2.33 14.31
C GLN A 128 -11.36 -3.85 14.26
N ASN A 129 -12.32 -4.63 13.75
CA ASN A 129 -12.12 -6.07 13.54
C ASN A 129 -11.01 -6.35 12.52
N TRP A 130 -10.94 -5.58 11.43
CA TRP A 130 -9.85 -5.65 10.45
C TRP A 130 -8.50 -5.32 11.09
N TRP A 131 -8.45 -4.27 11.93
CA TRP A 131 -7.24 -3.89 12.66
C TRP A 131 -6.76 -5.00 13.61
N VAL A 132 -7.66 -5.55 14.42
CA VAL A 132 -7.35 -6.65 15.35
C VAL A 132 -6.91 -7.91 14.59
N PHE A 133 -7.58 -8.25 13.48
CA PHE A 133 -7.18 -9.37 12.63
C PHE A 133 -5.76 -9.19 12.08
N LEU A 134 -5.45 -8.01 11.55
CA LEU A 134 -4.14 -7.71 10.97
C LEU A 134 -3.04 -7.73 12.02
N THR A 135 -3.23 -7.02 13.14
CA THR A 135 -2.27 -7.02 14.25
C THR A 135 -2.07 -8.42 14.83
N ALA A 136 -3.13 -9.21 15.00
CA ALA A 136 -3.02 -10.60 15.44
C ALA A 136 -2.32 -11.49 14.41
N THR A 137 -2.54 -11.27 13.11
CA THR A 137 -1.85 -11.98 12.03
C THR A 137 -0.35 -11.65 12.07
N PHE A 138 0.01 -10.38 12.09
CA PHE A 138 1.41 -9.95 12.17
C PHE A 138 2.12 -10.47 13.44
N CYS A 139 1.42 -10.53 14.58
CA CYS A 139 1.96 -11.05 15.83
C CYS A 139 2.06 -12.58 15.90
N ARG A 140 1.08 -13.32 15.35
CA ARG A 140 1.03 -14.80 15.43
C ARG A 140 1.98 -15.46 14.46
N TYR A 141 2.21 -14.86 13.30
CA TYR A 141 3.17 -15.36 12.33
C TYR A 141 4.60 -14.91 12.69
N ARG A 142 5.12 -15.34 13.86
CA ARG A 142 6.53 -15.18 14.27
C ARG A 142 7.55 -15.91 13.38
N ALA A 143 7.09 -16.67 12.38
CA ALA A 143 7.91 -17.25 11.32
C ALA A 143 7.95 -16.37 10.05
N VAL A 144 7.31 -15.21 10.07
CA VAL A 144 7.44 -14.20 9.04
C VAL A 144 8.66 -13.36 9.42
N PRO A 145 9.66 -13.22 8.52
CA PRO A 145 10.84 -12.41 8.81
C PRO A 145 10.44 -10.97 9.21
N PRO A 146 11.31 -10.26 9.97
CA PRO A 146 11.08 -8.87 10.41
C PRO A 146 10.62 -7.89 9.31
N SER A 147 10.82 -8.25 8.03
CA SER A 147 10.39 -7.54 6.82
C SER A 147 8.88 -7.41 6.59
N LEU A 148 8.02 -7.88 7.50
CA LEU A 148 6.56 -7.74 7.44
C LEU A 148 5.96 -7.01 8.66
N GLY A 149 6.81 -6.52 9.57
CA GLY A 149 6.39 -5.60 10.64
C GLY A 149 6.09 -4.22 10.06
N LEU A 150 4.93 -4.08 9.40
CA LEU A 150 4.52 -2.78 8.88
C LEU A 150 4.35 -1.78 10.02
N SER A 151 5.01 -0.63 9.88
CA SER A 151 4.82 0.47 10.84
C SER A 151 3.48 1.17 10.59
N GLU A 152 3.00 1.94 11.57
CA GLU A 152 1.81 2.79 11.43
C GLU A 152 1.92 3.75 10.22
N GLN A 153 3.14 4.13 9.83
CA GLN A 153 3.42 5.02 8.69
C GLN A 153 3.18 4.34 7.33
N GLN A 154 3.20 3.01 7.30
CA GLN A 154 2.87 2.21 6.11
C GLN A 154 1.37 1.89 6.02
N MET A 155 0.56 2.54 6.86
CA MET A 155 -0.88 2.35 6.91
C MET A 155 -1.60 3.68 6.71
N CYS A 156 -2.75 3.65 6.04
CA CYS A 156 -3.67 4.78 6.03
C CYS A 156 -5.12 4.32 6.12
N ILE A 157 -5.98 5.18 6.64
CA ILE A 157 -7.43 5.01 6.72
C ILE A 157 -8.08 6.02 5.78
N ILE A 158 -8.87 5.52 4.83
CA ILE A 158 -9.70 6.33 3.94
C ILE A 158 -11.14 6.31 4.46
N CYS A 159 -11.59 7.45 4.96
CA CYS A 159 -13.00 7.75 5.20
C CYS A 159 -13.66 8.10 3.86
N HIS A 160 -14.36 7.13 3.26
CA HIS A 160 -14.98 7.27 1.94
C HIS A 160 -16.46 7.63 2.05
N LYS A 161 -16.78 8.87 1.71
CA LYS A 161 -18.14 9.36 1.59
C LYS A 161 -18.66 9.16 0.18
N LYS A 162 -19.77 8.43 0.07
CA LYS A 162 -20.44 8.20 -1.21
C LYS A 162 -21.07 9.48 -1.76
N PRO A 163 -21.29 9.55 -3.07
CA PRO A 163 -22.08 10.64 -3.65
C PRO A 163 -23.47 10.67 -2.99
N ASP A 164 -23.96 11.86 -2.68
CA ASP A 164 -25.35 12.12 -2.23
C ASP A 164 -25.78 11.59 -0.86
N THR A 165 -24.83 11.33 0.05
CA THR A 165 -25.14 10.98 1.44
C THR A 165 -25.12 12.18 2.39
N SER A 166 -25.94 12.13 3.44
CA SER A 166 -26.10 13.23 4.42
C SER A 166 -24.79 13.58 5.12
N PHE A 167 -24.65 14.82 5.61
CA PHE A 167 -23.53 15.21 6.45
C PHE A 167 -23.65 14.53 7.82
N ARG A 168 -23.06 13.33 7.95
CA ARG A 168 -22.63 12.82 9.24
C ARG A 168 -21.16 13.14 9.41
N ASP A 169 -20.82 13.68 10.57
CA ASP A 169 -19.43 13.81 10.97
C ASP A 169 -18.78 12.41 11.03
N PRO A 170 -17.50 12.29 10.68
CA PRO A 170 -16.76 11.05 10.89
C PRO A 170 -16.95 10.59 12.34
N VAL A 171 -17.45 9.36 12.51
CA VAL A 171 -17.52 8.74 13.83
C VAL A 171 -16.12 8.70 14.43
N SER A 172 -15.98 9.05 15.72
CA SER A 172 -14.70 8.95 16.42
C SER A 172 -14.17 7.54 16.30
N LEU A 173 -12.95 7.41 15.79
CA LEU A 173 -12.29 6.11 15.69
C LEU A 173 -11.70 5.74 17.07
N PRO A 174 -11.43 4.46 17.33
CA PRO A 174 -10.66 4.04 18.49
C PRO A 174 -9.28 4.69 18.53
N ASP A 175 -8.72 4.91 19.74
CA ASP A 175 -7.45 5.61 19.94
C ASP A 175 -6.26 4.98 19.20
N ASP A 176 -6.24 3.64 19.07
CA ASP A 176 -5.21 2.92 18.33
C ASP A 176 -5.18 3.29 16.84
N LEU A 177 -6.33 3.66 16.27
CA LEU A 177 -6.46 4.07 14.87
C LEU A 177 -6.20 5.55 14.65
N HIS A 178 -6.14 6.37 15.71
CA HIS A 178 -5.88 7.81 15.61
C HIS A 178 -4.46 8.13 15.14
N LYS A 179 -3.50 7.25 15.39
CA LYS A 179 -2.08 7.45 15.01
C LYS A 179 -1.82 7.20 13.52
N ILE A 180 -2.69 6.45 12.87
CA ILE A 180 -2.61 6.11 11.45
C ILE A 180 -3.01 7.32 10.62
N LEU A 181 -2.44 7.49 9.42
CA LEU A 181 -2.80 8.58 8.52
C LEU A 181 -4.28 8.51 8.10
N HIS A 182 -5.04 9.59 8.30
CA HIS A 182 -6.44 9.72 7.86
C HIS A 182 -6.58 10.51 6.57
N LEU A 183 -7.20 9.88 5.56
CA LEU A 183 -7.57 10.48 4.30
C LEU A 183 -9.10 10.56 4.20
N PHE A 184 -9.60 11.69 3.72
CA PHE A 184 -11.02 11.84 3.40
C PHE A 184 -11.20 11.71 1.89
N SER A 185 -12.25 10.99 1.47
CA SER A 185 -12.56 10.75 0.07
C SER A 185 -14.04 11.03 -0.21
N ASN A 186 -14.29 12.01 -1.07
CA ASN A 186 -15.54 12.16 -1.81
C ASN A 186 -15.16 12.35 -3.28
N ILE A 187 -15.06 11.27 -4.04
CA ILE A 187 -14.43 11.28 -5.37
C ILE A 187 -15.06 12.30 -6.34
N PRO A 188 -16.40 12.42 -6.46
CA PRO A 188 -17.00 13.41 -7.34
C PRO A 188 -16.68 14.87 -6.98
N LYS A 189 -16.45 15.18 -5.69
CA LYS A 189 -16.20 16.56 -5.22
C LYS A 189 -14.71 16.88 -5.07
N ASP A 190 -13.95 15.95 -4.51
CA ASP A 190 -12.60 16.15 -4.01
C ASP A 190 -11.63 15.04 -4.47
N GLY A 191 -11.91 14.38 -5.61
CA GLY A 191 -11.09 13.29 -6.13
C GLY A 191 -9.61 13.64 -6.32
N GLU A 192 -9.30 14.79 -6.92
CA GLU A 192 -7.91 15.21 -7.14
C GLU A 192 -7.14 15.40 -5.82
N ARG A 193 -7.82 15.88 -4.78
CA ARG A 193 -7.25 16.00 -3.43
C ARG A 193 -6.95 14.64 -2.81
N LEU A 194 -7.80 13.64 -3.08
CA LEU A 194 -7.53 12.26 -2.68
C LEU A 194 -6.28 11.72 -3.40
N LYS A 195 -6.18 11.89 -4.74
CA LYS A 195 -4.99 11.48 -5.51
C LYS A 195 -3.72 12.13 -4.97
N GLU A 196 -3.74 13.43 -4.71
CA GLU A 196 -2.57 14.16 -4.16
C GLU A 196 -2.15 13.59 -2.80
N LYS A 197 -3.09 13.45 -1.85
CA LYS A 197 -2.77 12.93 -0.52
C LYS A 197 -2.36 11.46 -0.55
N PHE A 198 -3.00 10.65 -1.38
CA PHE A 198 -2.63 9.24 -1.55
C PHE A 198 -1.24 9.12 -2.19
N GLY A 199 -0.90 9.94 -3.18
CA GLY A 199 0.46 9.99 -3.74
C GLY A 199 1.53 10.36 -2.72
N LYS A 200 1.22 11.26 -1.76
CA LYS A 200 2.10 11.54 -0.61
C LYS A 200 2.25 10.32 0.30
N PHE A 201 1.17 9.59 0.55
CA PHE A 201 1.22 8.32 1.31
C PHE A 201 2.11 7.29 0.60
N VAL A 202 1.91 7.06 -0.70
CA VAL A 202 2.76 6.18 -1.53
C VAL A 202 4.23 6.59 -1.45
N SER A 203 4.51 7.91 -1.50
CA SER A 203 5.88 8.42 -1.37
C SER A 203 6.51 8.07 -0.02
N HIS A 204 5.75 8.13 1.08
CA HIS A 204 6.24 7.73 2.41
C HIS A 204 6.48 6.23 2.51
N VAL A 205 5.59 5.41 1.96
CA VAL A 205 5.77 3.94 1.90
C VAL A 205 7.02 3.59 1.08
N ALA A 206 7.20 4.23 -0.07
CA ALA A 206 8.37 4.02 -0.93
C ALA A 206 9.67 4.39 -0.19
N TRP A 207 9.67 5.54 0.49
CA TRP A 207 10.81 6.00 1.27
C TRP A 207 11.20 5.02 2.38
N GLY A 208 10.21 4.56 3.17
CA GLY A 208 10.47 3.61 4.26
C GLY A 208 11.06 2.28 3.77
N ARG A 209 10.67 1.83 2.57
CA ARG A 209 11.26 0.65 1.93
C ARG A 209 12.72 0.87 1.53
N VAL A 210 13.05 2.06 1.04
CA VAL A 210 14.43 2.41 0.68
C VAL A 210 15.33 2.39 1.92
N GLU A 211 14.88 2.99 3.02
CA GLU A 211 15.63 2.99 4.27
C GLU A 211 15.80 1.58 4.86
N ALA A 212 14.76 0.74 4.82
CA ALA A 212 14.84 -0.63 5.30
C ALA A 212 15.87 -1.46 4.50
N SER A 213 15.87 -1.33 3.18
CA SER A 213 16.83 -2.02 2.31
C SER A 213 18.27 -1.61 2.60
N GLU A 214 18.53 -0.31 2.77
CA GLU A 214 19.86 0.20 3.09
C GLU A 214 20.35 -0.29 4.46
N GLN A 215 19.45 -0.38 5.44
CA GLN A 215 19.79 -0.92 6.76
C GLN A 215 20.11 -2.43 6.70
N GLU A 216 19.38 -3.21 5.91
CA GLU A 216 19.66 -4.63 5.69
C GLU A 216 21.04 -4.82 5.02
N GLU A 217 21.36 -4.05 4.00
CA GLU A 217 22.68 -4.08 3.33
C GLU A 217 23.82 -3.72 4.29
N LEU A 218 23.64 -2.69 5.12
CA LEU A 218 24.62 -2.30 6.15
C LEU A 218 24.84 -3.40 7.20
N GLN A 219 23.79 -4.16 7.56
CA GLN A 219 23.93 -5.27 8.50
C GLN A 219 24.73 -6.42 7.91
N ILE A 220 24.52 -6.75 6.64
CA ILE A 220 25.27 -7.80 5.92
C ILE A 220 26.74 -7.41 5.73
N MET A 221 27.03 -6.14 5.45
CA MET A 221 28.41 -5.68 5.28
C MET A 221 29.22 -5.67 6.59
N ASN A 222 28.54 -5.55 7.73
CA ASN A 222 29.17 -5.49 9.05
C ASN A 222 29.18 -6.84 9.80
N SER A 223 28.61 -7.90 9.21
CA SER A 223 28.60 -9.27 9.74
C SER A 223 29.73 -10.12 9.16
#